data_AF-A0A540L4B4-F1
#
_entry.id   AF-A0A540L4B4-F1
#
_cell.length_a   1.000
_cell.length_b   1.000
_cell.length_c   1.000
_cell.angle_alpha   90.00
_cell.angle_beta   90.00
_cell.angle_gamma   90.00
#
_symmetry.space_group_name_H-M   'P 1'
#
loop_
_entity.id
_entity.type
_entity.pdbx_description
1 polymer ?
#
loop_
_entity_poly.entity_id
_entity_poly.type
_entity_poly.pdbx_seq_one_letter_code
_entity_poly.pdbx_strand_id
1 'polypeptide(L)'
;MLDFLKLSQYIAMDAKHRVLIISKDVDYTLSNWVKANPSLAHTHDTRVMIRNIMQIMRDCRQNYGICAAFTADSIFVVENNVQMGIPVGCDGVEGDISCFEALINELYPFRCCNDFELSHLVSSMKPTANVPDVDMECRLTTLLSHPWYLTSVDQNNICVEAWSMISKNNLEYDVGKEFSKIYKKYLGQSKLDWKQNFLKQPNGQSLKTFVPNFDKLDKSDGMAFLHCSRICISHAIYKVGMTETDVHETLKNSFPEFMAILFETLWVCSSKKWGLKLIQIFHSE
;
A
#
# COMPACT_ATOMS: atom_id res chain seq x y z
N MET A 1 23.28 42.75 15.78
CA MET A 1 23.39 41.57 14.90
C MET A 1 23.87 40.43 15.80
N LEU A 2 23.21 39.28 15.83
CA LEU A 2 23.70 38.14 16.62
C LEU A 2 24.81 37.47 15.82
N ASP A 3 26.06 37.54 16.30
CA ASP A 3 27.21 36.93 15.63
C ASP A 3 27.23 35.43 15.93
N PHE A 4 26.72 34.63 14.98
CA PHE A 4 26.79 33.18 15.01
C PHE A 4 28.01 32.70 14.21
N LEU A 5 28.84 31.86 14.83
CA LEU A 5 29.89 31.10 14.16
C LEU A 5 29.24 29.90 13.43
N LYS A 6 29.38 29.84 12.12
CA LYS A 6 28.86 28.72 11.31
C LYS A 6 29.71 27.46 11.59
N LEU A 7 29.09 26.43 12.15
CA LEU A 7 29.72 25.14 12.46
C LEU A 7 29.54 24.13 11.33
N SER A 8 28.40 24.18 10.64
CA SER A 8 28.12 23.40 9.43
C SER A 8 27.14 24.15 8.53
N GLN A 9 26.73 23.53 7.43
CA GLN A 9 25.68 24.10 6.58
C GLN A 9 24.31 24.23 7.29
N TYR A 10 24.09 23.49 8.38
CA TYR A 10 22.80 23.43 9.11
C TYR A 10 22.89 23.88 10.57
N ILE A 11 24.09 24.18 11.08
CA ILE A 11 24.29 24.50 12.50
C ILE A 11 25.22 25.70 12.62
N ALA A 12 24.83 26.68 13.42
CA ALA A 12 25.69 27.77 13.86
C ALA A 12 25.58 27.95 15.39
N MET A 13 26.61 28.49 16.02
CA MET A 13 26.64 28.71 17.47
C MET A 13 27.14 30.11 17.79
N ASP A 14 26.50 30.79 18.74
CA ASP A 14 26.95 32.12 19.17
C ASP A 14 27.93 32.07 20.34
N ALA A 15 28.48 33.24 20.70
CA ALA A 15 29.41 33.38 21.83
C ALA A 15 28.82 33.01 23.20
N LYS A 16 27.49 32.82 23.31
CA LYS A 16 26.80 32.36 24.51
C LYS A 16 26.46 30.86 24.44
N HIS A 17 27.02 30.13 23.47
CA HIS A 17 26.76 28.71 23.21
C HIS A 17 25.31 28.41 22.84
N ARG A 18 24.55 29.39 22.34
CA ARG A 18 23.22 29.14 21.76
C ARG A 18 23.39 28.56 20.37
N VAL A 19 22.67 27.48 20.10
CA VAL A 19 22.68 26.78 18.81
C VAL A 19 21.56 27.29 17.93
N LEU A 20 21.90 27.74 16.72
CA LEU A 20 20.98 28.01 15.64
C LEU A 20 20.98 26.79 14.70
N ILE A 21 19.82 26.15 14.56
CA ILE A 21 19.59 25.09 13.58
C ILE A 21 18.93 25.74 12.37
N ILE A 22 19.55 25.60 11.20
CA ILE A 22 19.06 26.11 9.93
C ILE A 22 18.40 24.94 9.21
N SER A 23 17.07 24.95 9.12
CA SER A 23 16.28 23.99 8.35
C SER A 23 15.82 24.59 7.02
N LYS A 24 15.35 23.74 6.11
CA LYS A 24 14.61 24.21 4.93
C LYS A 24 13.35 24.94 5.37
N ASP A 25 12.95 25.94 4.59
CA ASP A 25 11.63 26.53 4.70
C ASP A 25 10.58 25.46 4.36
N VAL A 26 9.49 25.45 5.12
CA VAL A 26 8.39 24.51 4.97
C VAL A 26 7.11 25.29 4.66
N ASP A 27 6.30 24.75 3.75
CA ASP A 27 5.09 25.45 3.30
C ASP A 27 3.97 25.31 4.34
N TYR A 28 3.76 24.09 4.83
CA TYR A 28 2.69 23.75 5.78
C TYR A 28 3.10 22.60 6.70
N THR A 29 2.48 22.49 7.87
CA THR A 29 2.32 21.19 8.53
C THR A 29 1.31 20.34 7.75
N LEU A 30 1.43 19.03 7.79
CA LEU A 30 0.50 18.13 7.10
C LEU A 30 -0.94 18.34 7.60
N SER A 31 -1.15 18.58 8.90
CA SER A 31 -2.48 18.90 9.45
C SER A 31 -3.08 20.15 8.79
N ASN A 32 -2.29 21.21 8.62
CA ASN A 32 -2.74 22.45 7.98
C ASN A 32 -2.97 22.27 6.48
N TRP A 33 -2.12 21.48 5.81
CA TRP A 33 -2.28 21.18 4.39
C TRP A 33 -3.58 20.44 4.10
N VAL A 34 -3.94 19.45 4.93
CA VAL A 34 -5.19 18.66 4.78
C VAL A 34 -6.41 19.56 4.95
N LYS A 35 -6.40 20.43 5.96
CA LYS A 35 -7.48 21.39 6.21
C LYS A 35 -7.63 22.39 5.05
N ALA A 36 -6.52 22.80 4.45
CA ALA A 36 -6.52 23.71 3.31
C ALA A 36 -6.91 23.04 1.98
N ASN A 37 -6.67 21.72 1.84
CA ASN A 37 -6.85 20.97 0.60
C ASN A 37 -7.77 19.74 0.75
N PRO A 38 -9.02 19.89 1.20
CA PRO A 38 -9.91 18.75 1.48
C PRO A 38 -10.24 17.91 0.23
N SER A 39 -10.20 18.51 -0.96
CA SER A 39 -10.42 17.80 -2.23
C SER A 39 -9.26 16.89 -2.63
N LEU A 40 -8.06 17.11 -2.09
CA LEU A 40 -6.87 16.33 -2.44
C LEU A 40 -6.69 15.08 -1.59
N ALA A 41 -7.37 14.97 -0.43
CA ALA A 41 -7.21 13.90 0.56
C ALA A 41 -7.42 12.46 0.02
N HIS A 42 -7.89 12.28 -1.22
CA HIS A 42 -8.13 10.98 -1.85
C HIS A 42 -7.43 10.81 -3.20
N THR A 43 -6.47 11.70 -3.50
CA THR A 43 -5.73 11.68 -4.76
C THR A 43 -4.52 10.75 -4.68
N HIS A 44 -3.96 10.44 -5.85
CA HIS A 44 -2.68 9.73 -5.95
C HIS A 44 -1.58 10.44 -5.16
N ASP A 45 -1.53 11.77 -5.19
CA ASP A 45 -0.54 12.58 -4.48
C ASP A 45 -0.58 12.34 -2.96
N THR A 46 -1.78 12.23 -2.36
CA THR A 46 -1.90 11.88 -0.93
C THR A 46 -1.42 10.47 -0.63
N ARG A 47 -1.60 9.52 -1.56
CA ARG A 47 -1.04 8.15 -1.41
C ARG A 47 0.49 8.19 -1.45
N VAL A 48 1.07 8.99 -2.34
CA VAL A 48 2.52 9.21 -2.43
C VAL A 48 3.04 9.84 -1.13
N MET A 49 2.35 10.85 -0.58
CA MET A 49 2.72 11.44 0.71
C MET A 49 2.73 10.39 1.83
N ILE A 50 1.69 9.55 1.95
CA ILE A 50 1.64 8.49 2.97
C ILE A 50 2.77 7.47 2.78
N ARG A 51 3.06 7.08 1.52
CA ARG A 51 4.19 6.19 1.21
C ARG A 51 5.50 6.81 1.69
N ASN A 52 5.72 8.09 1.45
CA ASN A 52 6.93 8.80 1.85
C ASN A 52 7.02 8.94 3.38
N ILE A 53 5.91 9.12 4.09
CA ILE A 53 5.88 9.08 5.56
C ILE A 53 6.31 7.69 6.06
N MET A 54 5.79 6.61 5.47
CA MET A 54 6.18 5.25 5.81
C MET A 54 7.67 4.95 5.51
N GLN A 55 8.24 5.57 4.46
CA GLN A 55 9.68 5.51 4.18
C GLN A 55 10.48 6.19 5.28
N ILE A 56 10.06 7.39 5.71
CA ILE A 56 10.71 8.10 6.82
C ILE A 56 10.64 7.28 8.11
N MET A 57 9.49 6.66 8.41
CA MET A 57 9.35 5.75 9.57
C MET A 57 10.38 4.62 9.53
N ARG A 58 10.51 3.94 8.37
CA ARG A 58 11.50 2.87 8.18
C ARG A 58 12.91 3.38 8.37
N ASP A 59 13.26 4.49 7.72
CA ASP A 59 14.61 5.05 7.71
C ASP A 59 15.01 5.57 9.09
N CYS A 60 14.10 6.19 9.82
CA CYS A 60 14.32 6.59 11.21
C CYS A 60 14.63 5.38 12.08
N ARG A 61 13.87 4.31 11.91
CA ARG A 61 14.04 3.09 12.70
C ARG A 61 15.33 2.36 12.38
N GLN A 62 15.71 2.28 11.11
CA GLN A 62 16.99 1.72 10.64
C GLN A 62 18.20 2.48 11.20
N ASN A 63 18.16 3.81 11.13
CA ASN A 63 19.33 4.65 11.44
C ASN A 63 19.46 5.00 12.92
N TYR A 64 18.35 5.11 13.64
CA TYR A 64 18.33 5.64 15.01
C TYR A 64 17.75 4.67 16.03
N GLY A 65 17.19 3.52 15.61
CA GLY A 65 16.58 2.53 16.51
C GLY A 65 15.36 3.05 17.28
N ILE A 66 14.91 4.27 16.95
CA ILE A 66 13.84 5.00 17.59
C ILE A 66 12.97 5.57 16.48
N CYS A 67 11.68 5.42 16.65
CA CYS A 67 10.69 5.99 15.76
C CYS A 67 9.80 6.87 16.64
N ALA A 68 9.65 8.12 16.21
CA ALA A 68 9.11 9.21 17.02
C ALA A 68 7.60 9.36 16.89
N ALA A 69 7.02 10.32 17.62
CA ALA A 69 5.65 10.76 17.37
C ALA A 69 5.47 11.23 15.91
N PHE A 70 4.93 10.37 15.04
CA PHE A 70 4.45 10.71 13.69
C PHE A 70 3.04 11.30 13.83
N THR A 71 2.96 12.58 14.18
CA THR A 71 1.70 13.33 14.14
C THR A 71 1.67 14.18 12.87
N ALA A 72 0.48 14.53 12.39
CA ALA A 72 0.38 15.40 11.21
C ALA A 72 0.97 16.81 11.45
N ASP A 73 1.21 17.20 12.71
CA ASP A 73 1.88 18.44 13.06
C ASP A 73 3.41 18.34 13.08
N SER A 74 3.97 17.13 13.22
CA SER A 74 5.41 16.88 13.14
C SER A 74 5.88 16.56 11.71
N ILE A 75 4.96 16.50 10.76
CA ILE A 75 5.22 16.27 9.33
C ILE A 75 4.95 17.57 8.57
N PHE A 76 5.89 17.94 7.72
CA PHE A 76 5.86 19.16 6.92
C PHE A 76 5.70 18.83 5.45
N VAL A 77 4.86 19.59 4.75
CA VAL A 77 4.73 19.52 3.30
C VAL A 77 5.70 20.51 2.67
N VAL A 78 6.50 20.02 1.72
CA VAL A 78 7.52 20.79 0.99
C VAL A 78 7.44 20.41 -0.47
N GLU A 79 7.09 21.34 -1.36
CA GLU A 79 7.08 21.12 -2.82
C GLU A 79 6.29 19.85 -3.26
N ASN A 80 5.10 19.64 -2.67
CA ASN A 80 4.24 18.44 -2.87
C ASN A 80 4.83 17.11 -2.34
N ASN A 81 5.90 17.16 -1.57
CA ASN A 81 6.44 16.02 -0.83
C ASN A 81 6.29 16.26 0.68
N VAL A 82 6.72 15.30 1.49
CA VAL A 82 6.68 15.34 2.95
C VAL A 82 8.08 15.19 3.53
N GLN A 83 8.33 15.92 4.60
CA GLN A 83 9.52 15.84 5.43
C GLN A 83 9.09 15.74 6.89
N MET A 84 9.86 15.03 7.70
CA MET A 84 9.59 14.98 9.14
C MET A 84 10.42 16.05 9.85
N GLY A 85 9.81 16.67 10.85
CA GLY A 85 10.53 17.43 11.87
C GLY A 85 11.47 16.56 12.69
N ILE A 86 12.11 17.16 13.69
CA ILE A 86 12.99 16.40 14.58
C ILE A 86 12.14 15.36 15.34
N PRO A 87 12.46 14.05 15.21
CA PRO A 87 11.75 13.01 15.92
C PRO A 87 11.88 13.22 17.44
N VAL A 88 10.76 13.37 18.16
CA VAL A 88 10.73 13.47 19.63
C VAL A 88 10.16 12.20 20.25
N GLY A 89 10.97 11.51 21.07
CA GLY A 89 10.51 10.58 22.12
C GLY A 89 9.89 9.24 21.70
N CYS A 90 9.97 8.25 22.61
CA CYS A 90 9.92 6.81 22.37
C CYS A 90 8.66 6.10 22.93
N ASP A 91 7.86 5.52 22.03
CA ASP A 91 6.79 4.57 22.38
C ASP A 91 7.02 3.16 21.79
N GLY A 92 8.23 2.91 21.24
CA GLY A 92 8.59 1.63 20.63
C GLY A 92 7.70 1.27 19.44
N VAL A 93 7.59 -0.02 19.12
CA VAL A 93 6.82 -0.51 17.96
C VAL A 93 5.34 -0.14 18.05
N GLU A 94 4.76 -0.17 19.26
CA GLU A 94 3.35 0.12 19.49
C GLU A 94 3.03 1.60 19.25
N GLY A 95 3.98 2.48 19.58
CA GLY A 95 3.96 3.89 19.20
C GLY A 95 3.89 4.11 17.71
N ASP A 96 4.76 3.43 16.95
CA ASP A 96 4.85 3.55 15.48
C ASP A 96 3.51 3.20 14.83
N ILE A 97 2.91 2.10 15.28
CA ILE A 97 1.62 1.62 14.80
C ILE A 97 0.53 2.66 15.13
N SER A 98 0.46 3.10 16.39
CA SER A 98 -0.57 4.03 16.85
C SER A 98 -0.49 5.38 16.15
N CYS A 99 0.73 5.89 15.93
CA CYS A 99 0.95 7.13 15.20
C CYS A 99 0.54 7.01 13.73
N PHE A 100 0.89 5.91 13.06
CA PHE A 100 0.44 5.66 11.69
C PHE A 100 -1.09 5.56 11.59
N GLU A 101 -1.75 4.87 12.52
CA GLU A 101 -3.21 4.79 12.57
C GLU A 101 -3.85 6.17 12.76
N ALA A 102 -3.32 6.98 13.69
CA ALA A 102 -3.80 8.34 13.93
C ALA A 102 -3.63 9.23 12.69
N LEU A 103 -2.47 9.15 12.03
CA LEU A 103 -2.17 9.87 10.80
C LEU A 103 -3.15 9.50 9.68
N ILE A 104 -3.39 8.21 9.43
CA ILE A 104 -4.34 7.77 8.40
C ILE A 104 -5.75 8.26 8.73
N ASN A 105 -6.16 8.22 10.00
CA ASN A 105 -7.46 8.73 10.42
C ASN A 105 -7.60 10.25 10.24
N GLU A 106 -6.51 11.01 10.39
CA GLU A 106 -6.51 12.46 10.13
C GLU A 106 -6.59 12.77 8.62
N LEU A 107 -5.92 11.97 7.79
CA LEU A 107 -5.93 12.11 6.33
C LEU A 107 -7.21 11.57 5.69
N TYR A 108 -7.83 10.54 6.28
CA TYR A 108 -9.02 9.84 5.77
C TYR A 108 -10.15 9.69 6.82
N PRO A 109 -10.64 10.79 7.43
CA PRO A 109 -11.49 10.75 8.64
C PRO A 109 -12.88 10.11 8.48
N PHE A 110 -13.30 9.79 7.25
CA PHE A 110 -14.64 9.24 6.97
C PHE A 110 -14.65 8.02 6.04
N ARG A 111 -13.49 7.48 5.63
CA ARG A 111 -13.44 6.54 4.49
C ARG A 111 -12.63 5.25 4.67
N CYS A 112 -11.94 5.05 5.80
CA CYS A 112 -11.31 3.76 6.08
C CYS A 112 -12.31 2.60 5.98
N CYS A 113 -13.59 2.83 6.29
CA CYS A 113 -14.63 1.80 6.29
C CYS A 113 -14.98 1.23 4.88
N ASN A 114 -14.74 1.97 3.80
CA ASN A 114 -15.16 1.57 2.44
C ASN A 114 -13.97 1.23 1.52
N ASP A 115 -12.73 1.57 1.90
CA ASP A 115 -11.52 1.18 1.17
C ASP A 115 -10.85 -0.01 1.88
N PHE A 116 -11.11 -1.21 1.36
CA PHE A 116 -10.58 -2.44 1.93
C PHE A 116 -9.05 -2.47 1.91
N GLU A 117 -8.43 -1.98 0.85
CA GLU A 117 -6.97 -2.00 0.70
C GLU A 117 -6.29 -1.07 1.70
N LEU A 118 -6.88 0.10 1.98
CA LEU A 118 -6.40 0.99 3.03
C LEU A 118 -6.54 0.34 4.41
N SER A 119 -7.70 -0.25 4.70
CA SER A 119 -7.93 -0.99 5.95
C SER A 119 -6.94 -2.15 6.11
N HIS A 120 -6.63 -2.85 5.03
CA HIS A 120 -5.64 -3.93 5.01
C HIS A 120 -4.21 -3.40 5.28
N LEU A 121 -3.80 -2.30 4.63
CA LEU A 121 -2.51 -1.64 4.88
C LEU A 121 -2.35 -1.26 6.36
N VAL A 122 -3.36 -0.61 6.93
CA VAL A 122 -3.37 -0.17 8.33
C VAL A 122 -3.30 -1.35 9.29
N SER A 123 -4.15 -2.36 9.09
CA SER A 123 -4.15 -3.56 9.95
C SER A 123 -2.87 -4.39 9.83
N SER A 124 -2.21 -4.37 8.67
CA SER A 124 -0.95 -5.08 8.44
C SER A 124 0.25 -4.45 9.16
N MET A 125 0.14 -3.21 9.64
CA MET A 125 1.15 -2.60 10.52
C MET A 125 1.22 -3.30 11.88
N LYS A 126 0.12 -3.90 12.33
CA LYS A 126 0.05 -4.63 13.61
C LYS A 126 0.68 -6.03 13.46
N PRO A 127 1.45 -6.50 14.47
CA PRO A 127 1.82 -7.90 14.56
C PRO A 127 0.57 -8.73 14.90
N THR A 128 -0.23 -9.02 13.89
CA THR A 128 -1.39 -9.91 13.99
C THR A 128 -1.00 -11.32 13.59
N ALA A 129 -1.79 -12.32 14.00
CA ALA A 129 -1.59 -13.72 13.59
C ALA A 129 -1.63 -13.96 12.06
N ASN A 130 -2.01 -12.95 11.28
CA ASN A 130 -2.14 -13.04 9.81
C ASN A 130 -0.91 -12.56 9.05
N VAL A 131 0.00 -11.83 9.71
CA VAL A 131 1.24 -11.34 9.09
C VAL A 131 2.42 -12.15 9.63
N PRO A 132 3.42 -12.51 8.81
CA PRO A 132 4.64 -13.14 9.31
C PRO A 132 5.25 -12.37 10.48
N ASP A 133 5.76 -13.10 11.48
CA ASP A 133 6.49 -12.52 12.60
C ASP A 133 7.86 -12.05 12.09
N VAL A 134 7.87 -10.82 11.58
CA VAL A 134 9.06 -10.11 11.11
C VAL A 134 9.25 -8.87 11.95
N ASP A 135 10.50 -8.45 12.12
CA ASP A 135 10.79 -7.16 12.73
C ASP A 135 10.07 -6.01 11.99
N MET A 136 9.85 -4.90 12.68
CA MET A 136 9.10 -3.79 12.11
C MET A 136 9.79 -3.18 10.87
N GLU A 137 11.11 -3.26 10.77
CA GLU A 137 11.84 -2.73 9.63
C GLU A 137 11.50 -3.51 8.35
N CYS A 138 11.55 -4.84 8.43
CA CYS A 138 11.15 -5.74 7.36
C CYS A 138 9.66 -5.59 7.03
N ARG A 139 8.82 -5.38 8.05
CA ARG A 139 7.40 -5.08 7.89
C ARG A 139 7.18 -3.79 7.10
N LEU A 140 7.77 -2.68 7.54
CA LEU A 140 7.67 -1.38 6.87
C LEU A 140 8.19 -1.47 5.43
N THR A 141 9.31 -2.15 5.23
CA THR A 141 9.87 -2.39 3.89
C THR A 141 8.90 -3.12 2.98
N THR A 142 8.22 -4.15 3.50
CA THR A 142 7.22 -4.90 2.73
C THR A 142 5.98 -4.06 2.45
N LEU A 143 5.50 -3.31 3.45
CA LEU A 143 4.31 -2.46 3.33
C LEU A 143 4.50 -1.27 2.38
N LEU A 144 5.72 -0.80 2.16
CA LEU A 144 6.01 0.20 1.13
C LEU A 144 5.67 -0.25 -0.30
N SER A 145 5.50 -1.57 -0.50
CA SER A 145 5.08 -2.20 -1.75
C SER A 145 3.59 -2.54 -1.78
N HIS A 146 2.81 -2.08 -0.80
CA HIS A 146 1.41 -2.44 -0.68
C HIS A 146 0.59 -1.93 -1.89
N PRO A 147 -0.33 -2.74 -2.47
CA PRO A 147 -1.08 -2.39 -3.68
C PRO A 147 -1.84 -1.07 -3.60
N TRP A 148 -2.27 -0.66 -2.40
CA TRP A 148 -2.97 0.60 -2.18
C TRP A 148 -2.21 1.83 -2.71
N TYR A 149 -0.88 1.83 -2.65
CA TYR A 149 -0.04 2.92 -3.17
C TYR A 149 0.06 2.96 -4.70
N LEU A 150 -0.30 1.87 -5.37
CA LEU A 150 -0.03 1.66 -6.79
C LEU A 150 -1.16 2.18 -7.67
N THR A 151 -0.82 2.47 -8.93
CA THR A 151 -1.81 2.84 -9.94
C THR A 151 -2.65 1.63 -10.35
N SER A 152 -3.81 1.87 -10.95
CA SER A 152 -4.65 0.80 -11.52
C SER A 152 -3.90 -0.06 -12.54
N VAL A 153 -3.00 0.55 -13.32
CA VAL A 153 -2.18 -0.12 -14.32
C VAL A 153 -1.20 -1.09 -13.67
N ASP A 154 -0.48 -0.63 -12.64
CA ASP A 154 0.47 -1.46 -11.90
C ASP A 154 -0.23 -2.65 -11.24
N GLN A 155 -1.38 -2.41 -10.61
CA GLN A 155 -2.18 -3.46 -9.99
C GLN A 155 -2.68 -4.50 -11.00
N ASN A 156 -3.06 -4.08 -12.21
CA ASN A 156 -3.41 -4.99 -13.30
C ASN A 156 -2.20 -5.82 -13.74
N ASN A 157 -1.03 -5.21 -13.90
CA ASN A 157 0.21 -5.91 -14.26
C ASN A 157 0.56 -6.97 -13.21
N ILE A 158 0.41 -6.66 -11.92
CA ILE A 158 0.60 -7.60 -10.82
C ILE A 158 -0.33 -8.80 -10.93
N CYS A 159 -1.61 -8.60 -11.27
CA CYS A 159 -2.55 -9.71 -11.48
C CYS A 159 -2.10 -10.63 -12.62
N VAL A 160 -1.63 -10.06 -13.74
CA VAL A 160 -1.18 -10.83 -14.90
C VAL A 160 0.09 -11.63 -14.59
N GLU A 161 1.05 -11.02 -13.90
CA GLU A 161 2.30 -11.67 -13.49
C GLU A 161 2.05 -12.75 -12.44
N ALA A 162 1.23 -12.47 -11.42
CA ALA A 162 0.85 -13.45 -10.41
C ALA A 162 0.22 -14.70 -11.02
N TRP A 163 -0.71 -14.54 -11.96
CA TRP A 163 -1.27 -15.69 -12.68
C TRP A 163 -0.20 -16.49 -13.41
N SER A 164 0.70 -15.80 -14.13
CA SER A 164 1.77 -16.44 -14.90
C SER A 164 2.73 -17.24 -14.01
N MET A 165 2.97 -16.76 -12.80
CA MET A 165 3.81 -17.45 -11.81
C MET A 165 3.11 -18.65 -11.18
N ILE A 166 1.88 -18.47 -10.71
CA ILE A 166 1.15 -19.53 -10.00
C ILE A 166 0.75 -20.66 -10.95
N SER A 167 0.32 -20.34 -12.17
CA SER A 167 -0.16 -21.34 -13.15
C SER A 167 0.94 -22.23 -13.72
N LYS A 168 2.19 -21.76 -13.79
CA LYS A 168 3.30 -22.52 -14.39
C LYS A 168 3.85 -23.61 -13.48
N ASN A 169 3.42 -23.71 -12.22
CA ASN A 169 3.82 -24.73 -11.24
C ASN A 169 5.34 -25.01 -11.16
N ASN A 170 6.17 -24.06 -11.59
CA ASN A 170 7.63 -24.16 -11.70
C ASN A 170 8.34 -23.83 -10.38
N LEU A 171 7.59 -23.86 -9.28
CA LEU A 171 8.07 -23.43 -7.98
C LEU A 171 8.14 -24.69 -7.11
N GLU A 172 9.30 -24.92 -6.49
CA GLU A 172 9.53 -25.93 -5.45
C GLU A 172 8.56 -25.76 -4.25
N TYR A 173 7.75 -24.70 -4.27
CA TYR A 173 6.74 -24.33 -3.29
C TYR A 173 5.41 -24.04 -3.98
N ASP A 174 4.34 -24.66 -3.51
CA ASP A 174 3.00 -24.54 -4.08
C ASP A 174 2.35 -23.22 -3.65
N VAL A 175 2.66 -22.13 -4.39
CA VAL A 175 2.08 -20.80 -4.16
C VAL A 175 0.55 -20.84 -4.27
N GLY A 176 -0.01 -21.73 -5.11
CA GLY A 176 -1.45 -21.94 -5.22
C GLY A 176 -2.08 -22.44 -3.92
N LYS A 177 -1.39 -23.30 -3.16
CA LYS A 177 -1.81 -23.73 -1.81
C LYS A 177 -1.81 -22.59 -0.81
N GLU A 178 -0.76 -21.76 -0.75
CA GLU A 178 -0.75 -20.62 0.17
C GLU A 178 -1.79 -19.57 -0.21
N PHE A 179 -1.95 -19.29 -1.50
CA PHE A 179 -3.02 -18.42 -2.00
C PHE A 179 -4.39 -18.91 -1.52
N SER A 180 -4.68 -20.20 -1.73
CA SER A 180 -5.93 -20.83 -1.30
C SER A 180 -6.14 -20.80 0.21
N LYS A 181 -5.06 -20.96 0.99
CA LYS A 181 -5.09 -20.90 2.46
C LYS A 181 -5.40 -19.50 2.96
N ILE A 182 -4.74 -18.47 2.41
CA ILE A 182 -5.00 -17.07 2.75
C ILE A 182 -6.40 -16.68 2.32
N TYR A 183 -6.77 -16.97 1.08
CA TYR A 183 -8.11 -16.72 0.54
C TYR A 183 -9.23 -17.30 1.42
N LYS A 184 -9.07 -18.51 1.99
CA LYS A 184 -10.03 -19.09 2.94
C LYS A 184 -10.21 -18.26 4.22
N LYS A 185 -9.17 -17.55 4.69
CA LYS A 185 -9.28 -16.64 5.84
C LYS A 185 -10.25 -15.49 5.55
N TYR A 186 -10.18 -14.95 4.34
CA TYR A 186 -11.01 -13.83 3.88
C TYR A 186 -12.44 -14.29 3.50
N LEU A 187 -12.59 -15.47 2.89
CA LEU A 187 -13.91 -16.05 2.58
C LEU A 187 -14.79 -16.31 3.81
N GLY A 188 -14.17 -16.69 4.95
CA GLY A 188 -14.89 -16.89 6.21
C GLY A 188 -15.62 -15.63 6.69
N GLN A 189 -15.25 -14.45 6.17
CA GLN A 189 -15.77 -13.15 6.58
C GLN A 189 -16.78 -12.58 5.58
N SER A 190 -16.62 -12.78 4.27
CA SER A 190 -17.40 -12.04 3.26
C SER A 190 -18.52 -12.82 2.55
N LYS A 191 -18.54 -14.17 2.59
CA LYS A 191 -19.48 -15.01 1.79
C LYS A 191 -19.69 -14.50 0.34
N LEU A 192 -18.65 -13.89 -0.24
CA LEU A 192 -18.75 -13.12 -1.47
C LEU A 192 -18.90 -14.04 -2.69
N ASP A 193 -19.90 -13.78 -3.54
CA ASP A 193 -20.03 -14.40 -4.86
C ASP A 193 -19.44 -13.45 -5.91
N TRP A 194 -18.12 -13.54 -6.10
CA TRP A 194 -17.41 -12.63 -7.01
C TRP A 194 -17.95 -12.71 -8.45
N LYS A 195 -18.48 -13.87 -8.87
CA LYS A 195 -19.07 -14.03 -10.21
C LYS A 195 -20.31 -13.18 -10.36
N GLN A 196 -21.22 -13.22 -9.40
CA GLN A 196 -22.43 -12.39 -9.43
C GLN A 196 -22.08 -10.89 -9.37
N ASN A 197 -21.10 -10.51 -8.55
CA ASN A 197 -20.65 -9.13 -8.45
C ASN A 197 -20.01 -8.66 -9.76
N PHE A 198 -19.20 -9.49 -10.40
CA PHE A 198 -18.60 -9.24 -11.70
C PHE A 198 -19.64 -8.98 -12.78
N LEU A 199 -20.68 -9.82 -12.84
CA LEU A 199 -21.75 -9.66 -13.84
C LEU A 199 -22.63 -8.41 -13.61
N LYS A 200 -22.60 -7.82 -12.41
CA LYS A 200 -23.27 -6.56 -12.09
C LYS A 200 -22.42 -5.32 -12.43
N GLN A 201 -21.12 -5.49 -12.64
CA GLN A 201 -20.25 -4.37 -12.98
C GLN A 201 -20.53 -3.85 -14.40
N PRO A 202 -20.28 -2.55 -14.65
CA PRO A 202 -20.20 -2.03 -16.01
C PRO A 202 -19.27 -2.91 -16.87
N ASN A 203 -19.73 -3.30 -18.05
CA ASN A 203 -19.00 -4.18 -18.99
C ASN A 203 -18.70 -5.62 -18.51
N GLY A 204 -19.12 -6.03 -17.31
CA GLY A 204 -18.91 -7.40 -16.80
C GLY A 204 -19.50 -8.48 -17.72
N GLN A 205 -20.68 -8.22 -18.30
CA GLN A 205 -21.30 -9.12 -19.29
C GLN A 205 -20.49 -9.20 -20.59
N SER A 206 -19.96 -8.08 -21.07
CA SER A 206 -19.13 -8.05 -22.28
C SER A 206 -17.82 -8.81 -22.04
N LEU A 207 -17.16 -8.56 -20.91
CA LEU A 207 -15.91 -9.23 -20.53
C LEU A 207 -16.08 -10.75 -20.33
N LYS A 208 -17.22 -11.17 -19.76
CA LYS A 208 -17.57 -12.59 -19.59
C LYS A 208 -17.39 -13.38 -20.90
N THR A 209 -17.74 -12.80 -22.05
CA THR A 209 -17.69 -13.51 -23.35
C THR A 209 -16.29 -13.96 -23.75
N PHE A 210 -15.25 -13.32 -23.21
CA PHE A 210 -13.85 -13.66 -23.48
C PHE A 210 -13.27 -14.65 -22.48
N VAL A 211 -13.96 -14.90 -21.36
CA VAL A 211 -13.50 -15.82 -20.31
C VAL A 211 -14.01 -17.23 -20.62
N PRO A 212 -13.15 -18.16 -21.07
CA PRO A 212 -13.60 -19.49 -21.48
C PRO A 212 -14.18 -20.25 -20.29
N ASN A 213 -15.32 -20.90 -20.52
CA ASN A 213 -16.04 -21.64 -19.48
C ASN A 213 -16.35 -20.81 -18.22
N PHE A 214 -16.56 -19.48 -18.33
CA PHE A 214 -16.88 -18.63 -17.19
C PHE A 214 -17.96 -19.22 -16.29
N ASP A 215 -19.03 -19.78 -16.87
CA ASP A 215 -20.14 -20.36 -16.11
C ASP A 215 -19.73 -21.57 -15.24
N LYS A 216 -18.65 -22.28 -15.61
CA LYS A 216 -18.09 -23.40 -14.85
C LYS A 216 -17.07 -22.98 -13.78
N LEU A 217 -16.60 -21.73 -13.78
CA LEU A 217 -15.68 -21.25 -12.75
C LEU A 217 -16.35 -21.30 -11.38
N ASP A 218 -15.62 -21.77 -10.37
CA ASP A 218 -16.10 -21.77 -9.00
C ASP A 218 -16.08 -20.34 -8.44
N LYS A 219 -17.26 -19.85 -8.07
CA LYS A 219 -17.46 -18.53 -7.44
C LYS A 219 -16.80 -18.40 -6.07
N SER A 220 -16.40 -19.52 -5.49
CA SER A 220 -15.73 -19.59 -4.21
C SER A 220 -14.25 -19.95 -4.37
N ASP A 221 -13.69 -19.93 -5.58
CA ASP A 221 -12.26 -20.13 -5.81
C ASP A 221 -11.58 -18.82 -6.24
N GLY A 222 -10.63 -18.34 -5.44
CA GLY A 222 -9.85 -17.14 -5.78
C GLY A 222 -8.88 -17.36 -6.94
N MET A 223 -8.44 -18.60 -7.22
CA MET A 223 -7.61 -18.90 -8.39
C MET A 223 -8.43 -18.77 -9.67
N ALA A 224 -9.70 -19.17 -9.64
CA ALA A 224 -10.64 -18.94 -10.73
C ALA A 224 -10.85 -17.44 -10.98
N PHE A 225 -10.90 -16.63 -9.91
CA PHE A 225 -10.95 -15.17 -10.05
C PHE A 225 -9.66 -14.59 -10.64
N LEU A 226 -8.48 -14.97 -10.15
CA LEU A 226 -7.18 -14.53 -10.70
C LEU A 226 -7.05 -14.86 -12.20
N HIS A 227 -7.49 -16.06 -12.60
CA HIS A 227 -7.55 -16.44 -14.01
C HIS A 227 -8.47 -15.52 -14.83
N CYS A 228 -9.67 -15.27 -14.31
CA CYS A 228 -10.65 -14.36 -14.91
C CYS A 228 -10.08 -12.95 -15.08
N SER A 229 -9.45 -12.41 -14.02
CA SER A 229 -8.79 -11.10 -14.02
C SER A 229 -7.72 -11.01 -15.11
N ARG A 230 -6.83 -12.00 -15.21
CA ARG A 230 -5.78 -12.03 -16.25
C ARG A 230 -6.36 -12.02 -17.67
N ILE A 231 -7.43 -12.77 -17.93
CA ILE A 231 -8.09 -12.77 -19.23
C ILE A 231 -8.75 -11.42 -19.53
N CYS A 232 -9.47 -10.86 -18.55
CA CYS A 232 -10.14 -9.57 -18.70
C CYS A 232 -9.13 -8.47 -19.00
N ILE A 233 -8.04 -8.36 -18.21
CA ILE A 233 -6.96 -7.39 -18.43
C ILE A 233 -6.37 -7.52 -19.83
N SER A 234 -6.14 -8.75 -20.31
CA SER A 234 -5.53 -8.99 -21.63
C SER A 234 -6.43 -8.59 -22.81
N HIS A 235 -7.76 -8.60 -22.64
CA HIS A 235 -8.72 -8.44 -23.74
C HIS A 235 -9.54 -7.16 -23.67
N ALA A 236 -9.73 -6.58 -22.49
CA ALA A 236 -10.70 -5.50 -22.28
C ALA A 236 -10.42 -4.26 -23.14
N ILE A 237 -9.16 -3.85 -23.28
CA ILE A 237 -8.77 -2.69 -24.08
C ILE A 237 -9.08 -2.94 -25.56
N TYR A 238 -8.57 -4.04 -26.11
CA TYR A 238 -8.61 -4.29 -27.55
C TYR A 238 -9.93 -4.91 -28.05
N LYS A 239 -10.72 -5.53 -27.17
CA LYS A 239 -11.96 -6.23 -27.53
C LYS A 239 -13.22 -5.55 -27.02
N VAL A 240 -13.14 -4.80 -25.93
CA VAL A 240 -14.29 -4.09 -25.33
C VAL A 240 -14.15 -2.57 -25.42
N GLY A 241 -12.93 -2.05 -25.67
CA GLY A 241 -12.68 -0.62 -25.72
C GLY A 241 -12.62 0.04 -24.34
N MET A 242 -12.30 -0.73 -23.29
CA MET A 242 -12.18 -0.22 -21.93
C MET A 242 -10.80 0.43 -21.69
N THR A 243 -10.72 1.39 -20.79
CA THR A 243 -9.43 1.86 -20.27
C THR A 243 -8.88 0.89 -19.23
N GLU A 244 -7.57 0.95 -18.95
CA GLU A 244 -6.95 0.12 -17.89
C GLU A 244 -7.56 0.38 -16.51
N THR A 245 -7.92 1.65 -16.25
CA THR A 245 -8.60 2.07 -15.02
C THR A 245 -9.98 1.42 -14.91
N ASP A 246 -10.80 1.46 -15.97
CA ASP A 246 -12.15 0.87 -15.94
C ASP A 246 -12.11 -0.64 -15.68
N VAL A 247 -11.10 -1.33 -16.24
CA VAL A 247 -10.89 -2.76 -16.03
C VAL A 247 -10.51 -3.04 -14.59
N HIS A 248 -9.58 -2.25 -14.05
CA HIS A 248 -9.17 -2.37 -12.66
C HIS A 248 -10.34 -2.15 -11.72
N GLU A 249 -11.13 -1.08 -11.90
CA GLU A 249 -12.31 -0.79 -11.09
C GLU A 249 -13.36 -1.91 -11.18
N THR A 250 -13.58 -2.45 -12.38
CA THR A 250 -14.47 -3.62 -12.57
C THR A 250 -14.01 -4.80 -11.73
N LEU A 251 -12.73 -5.16 -11.78
CA LEU A 251 -12.20 -6.29 -11.02
C LEU A 251 -12.19 -6.02 -9.51
N LYS A 252 -11.74 -4.84 -9.09
CA LYS A 252 -11.71 -4.41 -7.69
C LYS A 252 -13.11 -4.41 -7.06
N ASN A 253 -14.11 -3.90 -7.76
CA ASN A 253 -15.50 -3.88 -7.26
C ASN A 253 -16.17 -5.26 -7.29
N SER A 254 -15.68 -6.17 -8.16
CA SER A 254 -16.15 -7.55 -8.18
C SER A 254 -15.67 -8.34 -6.97
N PHE A 255 -14.44 -8.06 -6.51
CA PHE A 255 -13.81 -8.71 -5.36
C PHE A 255 -12.83 -7.76 -4.65
N PRO A 256 -13.31 -6.92 -3.71
CA PRO A 256 -12.51 -5.88 -3.06
C PRO A 256 -11.28 -6.37 -2.28
N GLU A 257 -11.35 -7.58 -1.72
CA GLU A 257 -10.30 -8.15 -0.89
C GLU A 257 -9.17 -8.79 -1.72
N PHE A 258 -9.36 -8.94 -3.02
CA PHE A 258 -8.48 -9.75 -3.87
C PHE A 258 -7.02 -9.31 -3.88
N MET A 259 -6.76 -8.00 -3.99
CA MET A 259 -5.39 -7.49 -4.04
C MET A 259 -4.66 -7.64 -2.70
N ALA A 260 -5.38 -7.53 -1.58
CA ALA A 260 -4.82 -7.80 -0.26
C ALA A 260 -4.45 -9.29 -0.10
N ILE A 261 -5.33 -10.20 -0.53
CA ILE A 261 -5.07 -11.65 -0.54
C ILE A 261 -3.83 -11.96 -1.38
N LEU A 262 -3.74 -11.36 -2.57
CA LEU A 262 -2.58 -11.54 -3.43
C LEU A 262 -1.31 -11.02 -2.76
N PHE A 263 -1.34 -9.81 -2.20
CA PHE A 263 -0.20 -9.23 -1.49
C PHE A 263 0.28 -10.09 -0.31
N GLU A 264 -0.62 -10.54 0.57
CA GLU A 264 -0.26 -11.43 1.68
C GLU A 264 0.35 -12.75 1.19
N THR A 265 -0.20 -13.31 0.10
CA THR A 265 0.34 -14.54 -0.50
C THR A 265 1.79 -14.33 -0.92
N LEU A 266 2.06 -13.20 -1.57
CA LEU A 266 3.40 -12.86 -2.03
C LEU A 266 4.35 -12.55 -0.87
N TRP A 267 3.85 -11.89 0.18
CA TRP A 267 4.62 -11.64 1.41
C TRP A 267 5.02 -12.95 2.09
N VAL A 268 4.09 -13.87 2.32
CA VAL A 268 4.42 -15.18 2.93
C VAL A 268 5.46 -15.94 2.08
N CYS A 269 5.37 -15.79 0.75
CA CYS A 269 6.32 -16.40 -0.18
C CYS A 269 7.65 -15.63 -0.34
N SER A 270 7.83 -14.43 0.25
CA SER A 270 8.98 -13.55 0.03
C SER A 270 10.26 -13.94 0.77
N SER A 271 10.14 -14.71 1.84
CA SER A 271 11.27 -15.36 2.54
C SER A 271 12.01 -16.39 1.68
N LYS A 272 11.46 -16.74 0.51
CA LYS A 272 12.08 -17.58 -0.52
C LYS A 272 12.42 -16.68 -1.69
N LYS A 273 13.55 -16.92 -2.39
CA LYS A 273 14.19 -16.12 -3.48
C LYS A 273 13.28 -15.36 -4.50
N TRP A 274 11.97 -15.57 -4.51
CA TRP A 274 10.99 -15.11 -5.47
C TRP A 274 10.08 -13.97 -5.02
N GLY A 275 9.68 -13.83 -3.74
CA GLY A 275 8.85 -12.66 -3.37
C GLY A 275 9.64 -11.35 -3.39
N LEU A 276 10.98 -11.43 -3.31
CA LEU A 276 11.87 -10.31 -3.65
C LEU A 276 11.74 -9.86 -5.11
N LYS A 277 11.43 -10.73 -6.09
CA LYS A 277 11.26 -10.34 -7.50
C LYS A 277 9.96 -9.58 -7.75
N LEU A 278 8.87 -9.95 -7.05
CA LEU A 278 7.61 -9.20 -7.11
C LEU A 278 7.70 -7.90 -6.31
N ILE A 279 8.42 -7.90 -5.18
CA ILE A 279 8.83 -6.68 -4.47
C ILE A 279 9.76 -5.78 -5.29
N GLN A 280 10.64 -6.34 -6.11
CA GLN A 280 11.44 -5.58 -7.05
C GLN A 280 10.61 -5.02 -8.22
N ILE A 281 9.55 -5.70 -8.66
CA ILE A 281 8.53 -5.10 -9.57
C ILE A 281 7.80 -3.94 -8.86
N PHE A 282 7.56 -4.02 -7.54
CA PHE A 282 7.04 -2.91 -6.73
C PHE A 282 8.04 -1.73 -6.55
N HIS A 283 9.28 -1.85 -7.02
CA HIS A 283 10.36 -0.85 -6.87
C HIS A 283 10.92 -0.31 -8.20
N SER A 284 10.37 -0.69 -9.36
CA SER A 284 10.83 -0.12 -10.63
C SER A 284 10.26 1.28 -10.85
N GLU A 285 10.93 2.27 -10.27
CA GLU A 285 11.12 3.61 -10.85
C GLU A 285 12.53 3.69 -11.44
#